data_AF-A0A350P7N0-F1
#
_entry.id   AF-A0A350P7N0-F1
#
_cell.length_a   1.000
_cell.length_b   1.000
_cell.length_c   1.000
_cell.angle_alpha   90.00
_cell.angle_beta   90.00
_cell.angle_gamma   90.00
#
_symmetry.space_group_name_H-M   'P 1'
#
loop_
_entity.id
_entity.type
_entity.pdbx_description
1 polymer ?
#
loop_
_entity_poly.entity_id
_entity_poly.type
_entity_poly.pdbx_seq_one_letter_code
_entity_poly.pdbx_strand_id
1 'polypeptide(L)'
;MKLTYVAALIGSVLVIAGCGEKSTTNVKLPPDPALTGVFVDSPVSGLSYNSASVEAGQTDENGEFSYFRGEQLSFYIGDLVFPET
;
A
#
# COMPACT_ATOMS: atom_id res chain seq x y z
N MET A 1 -40.18 -18.10 61.07
CA MET A 1 -39.92 -16.90 60.23
C MET A 1 -39.35 -15.79 61.09
N LYS A 2 -38.03 -15.60 61.02
CA LYS A 2 -37.28 -14.40 61.44
C LYS A 2 -35.85 -14.57 60.89
N LEU A 3 -35.79 -14.52 59.56
CA LEU A 3 -34.58 -14.67 58.77
C LEU A 3 -34.15 -13.26 58.34
N THR A 4 -33.64 -12.47 59.28
CA THR A 4 -33.20 -11.09 59.05
C THR A 4 -31.69 -11.00 59.17
N TYR A 5 -30.96 -11.59 58.21
CA TYR A 5 -29.50 -11.39 58.03
C TYR A 5 -29.09 -11.55 56.55
N VAL A 6 -29.89 -11.05 55.60
CA VAL A 6 -29.55 -11.12 54.17
C VAL A 6 -29.46 -9.72 53.52
N ALA A 7 -29.68 -8.64 54.28
CA ALA A 7 -29.82 -7.29 53.74
C ALA A 7 -28.50 -6.50 53.54
N ALA A 8 -27.34 -7.15 53.38
CA ALA A 8 -26.06 -6.43 53.27
C ALA A 8 -25.13 -6.92 52.13
N LEU A 9 -25.68 -7.53 51.07
CA LEU A 9 -24.90 -7.95 49.89
C LEU A 9 -25.59 -7.60 48.55
N ILE A 10 -26.30 -6.48 48.48
CA ILE A 10 -26.98 -6.03 47.23
C ILE A 10 -26.50 -4.62 46.83
N GLY A 11 -25.27 -4.27 47.17
CA GLY A 11 -24.74 -2.91 47.01
C GLY A 11 -23.51 -2.76 46.13
N SER A 12 -23.02 -3.80 45.45
CA SER A 12 -21.73 -3.70 44.74
C SER A 12 -21.61 -4.54 43.49
N VAL A 13 -22.60 -4.44 42.59
CA VAL A 13 -22.44 -4.91 41.20
C VAL A 13 -22.84 -3.78 40.24
N LEU A 14 -22.11 -2.67 40.32
CA LEU A 14 -21.87 -1.83 39.15
C LEU A 14 -20.79 -2.53 38.32
N VAL A 15 -21.19 -3.43 37.42
CA VAL A 15 -20.29 -3.90 36.36
C VAL A 15 -20.75 -3.26 35.06
N ILE A 16 -20.06 -2.17 34.78
CA ILE A 16 -20.16 -1.30 33.62
C ILE A 16 -20.08 -2.17 32.35
N ALA A 17 -21.21 -2.34 31.66
CA ALA A 17 -21.23 -2.83 30.29
C ALA A 17 -20.80 -1.70 29.35
N GLY A 18 -19.50 -1.38 29.37
CA GLY A 18 -18.88 -0.54 28.37
C GLY A 18 -18.68 -1.35 27.09
N CYS A 19 -19.67 -1.31 26.18
CA CYS A 19 -19.45 -1.78 24.82
C CYS A 19 -18.55 -0.75 24.12
N GLY A 20 -17.25 -1.01 24.11
CA GLY A 20 -16.29 -0.26 23.30
C GLY A 20 -16.55 -0.58 21.83
N GLU A 21 -17.35 0.25 21.18
CA GLU A 21 -17.56 0.19 19.73
C GLU A 21 -16.25 0.62 19.06
N LYS A 22 -15.47 -0.37 18.63
CA LYS A 22 -14.23 -0.16 17.88
C LYS A 22 -14.63 0.32 16.49
N SER A 23 -14.77 1.63 16.32
CA SER A 23 -14.89 2.23 14.99
C SER A 23 -13.57 2.04 14.25
N THR A 24 -13.46 0.94 13.51
CA THR A 24 -12.40 0.76 12.53
C THR A 24 -12.78 1.61 11.32
N THR A 25 -12.39 2.88 11.32
CA THR A 25 -12.35 3.63 10.08
C THR A 25 -11.33 2.92 9.19
N ASN A 26 -11.82 2.08 8.27
CA ASN A 26 -11.00 1.46 7.23
C ASN A 26 -10.64 2.55 6.22
N VAL A 27 -9.79 3.49 6.62
CA VAL A 27 -9.06 4.35 5.69
C VAL A 27 -8.02 3.46 5.02
N LYS A 28 -8.45 2.77 3.96
CA LYS A 28 -7.53 2.15 3.02
C LYS A 28 -6.83 3.30 2.29
N LEU A 29 -5.61 3.62 2.73
CA LEU A 29 -4.78 4.60 2.04
C LEU A 29 -4.59 4.12 0.59
N PRO A 30 -4.70 5.00 -0.42
CA PRO A 30 -4.35 4.62 -1.78
C PRO A 30 -2.90 4.10 -1.83
N PRO A 31 -2.58 3.19 -2.77
CA PRO A 31 -1.21 2.76 -2.96
C PRO A 31 -0.32 3.97 -3.25
N ASP A 32 0.94 3.89 -2.85
CA ASP A 32 1.93 4.91 -3.17
C ASP A 32 1.93 5.19 -4.69
N PRO A 33 2.17 6.44 -5.12
CA PRO A 33 2.27 6.75 -6.53
C PRO A 33 3.53 6.12 -7.13
N ALA A 34 3.47 5.81 -8.43
CA ALA A 34 4.66 5.44 -9.19
C ALA A 34 5.67 6.60 -9.17
N LEU A 35 6.96 6.26 -9.18
CA LEU A 35 8.09 7.17 -9.30
C LEU A 35 8.48 7.33 -10.76
N THR A 36 9.14 8.44 -11.07
CA THR A 36 9.69 8.71 -12.41
C THR A 36 11.21 8.50 -12.40
N GLY A 37 11.69 7.76 -13.40
CA GLY A 37 13.11 7.49 -13.63
C GLY A 37 13.58 8.06 -14.96
N VAL A 38 14.88 8.34 -15.07
CA VAL A 38 15.57 8.75 -16.30
C VAL A 38 16.92 8.03 -16.37
N PHE A 39 17.45 7.84 -17.57
CA PHE A 39 18.81 7.30 -17.75
C PHE A 39 19.87 8.32 -17.31
N VAL A 40 20.93 7.85 -16.64
CA VAL A 40 21.93 8.72 -15.99
C VAL A 40 22.80 9.47 -17.00
N ASP A 41 23.21 8.81 -18.08
CA ASP A 41 24.14 9.41 -19.04
C ASP A 41 23.47 10.46 -19.94
N SER A 42 22.23 10.21 -20.35
CA SER A 42 21.42 11.13 -21.16
C SER A 42 19.96 10.69 -21.20
N PRO A 43 19.00 11.61 -21.41
CA PRO A 43 17.62 11.28 -21.78
C PRO A 43 17.57 10.31 -22.98
N VAL A 44 16.80 9.24 -22.85
CA VAL A 44 16.56 8.27 -23.94
C VAL A 44 15.06 8.24 -24.19
N SER A 45 14.63 8.71 -25.36
CA SER A 45 13.22 8.74 -25.76
C SER A 45 12.85 7.55 -26.64
N GLY A 46 11.59 7.13 -26.62
CA GLY A 46 11.05 6.06 -27.47
C GLY A 46 11.51 4.63 -27.14
N LEU A 47 12.22 4.43 -26.03
CA LEU A 47 12.60 3.11 -25.55
C LEU A 47 11.41 2.43 -24.88
N SER A 48 11.07 1.23 -25.33
CA SER A 48 9.95 0.47 -24.76
C SER A 48 10.38 -0.20 -23.46
N TYR A 49 9.47 -0.26 -22.49
CA TYR A 49 9.73 -0.90 -21.21
C TYR A 49 8.53 -1.68 -20.70
N ASN A 50 8.81 -2.72 -19.91
CA ASN A 50 7.83 -3.55 -19.22
C ASN A 50 8.14 -3.59 -17.72
N SER A 51 7.08 -3.66 -16.92
CA SER A 51 7.11 -3.71 -15.46
C SER A 51 5.99 -4.61 -14.96
N ALA A 52 6.21 -5.23 -13.80
CA ALA A 52 5.18 -6.02 -13.12
C ALA A 52 4.13 -5.14 -12.42
N SER A 53 4.47 -3.88 -12.13
CA SER A 53 3.72 -3.01 -11.22
C SER A 53 3.17 -1.75 -11.90
N VAL A 54 3.81 -1.28 -12.97
CA VAL A 54 3.31 -0.18 -13.82
C VAL A 54 2.91 -0.71 -15.20
N GLU A 55 2.07 0.05 -15.90
CA GLU A 55 1.71 -0.28 -17.28
C GLU A 55 2.95 -0.20 -18.19
N ALA A 56 3.02 -1.15 -19.14
CA ALA A 56 4.05 -1.13 -20.17
C ALA A 56 3.91 0.14 -21.02
N GLY A 57 5.04 0.71 -21.42
CA GLY A 57 5.07 2.01 -22.07
C GLY A 57 6.35 2.28 -22.83
N GLN A 58 6.51 3.53 -23.23
CA GLN A 58 7.73 4.04 -23.83
C GLN A 58 8.21 5.26 -23.04
N THR A 59 9.52 5.42 -22.96
CA THR A 59 10.14 6.63 -22.41
C THR A 59 9.72 7.86 -23.21
N ASP A 60 9.37 8.96 -22.55
CA ASP A 60 8.88 10.17 -23.18
C ASP A 60 9.99 11.01 -23.86
N GLU A 61 9.67 12.22 -24.33
CA GLU A 61 10.65 13.14 -24.96
C GLU A 61 11.78 13.57 -24.01
N ASN A 62 11.56 13.51 -22.69
CA ASN A 62 12.53 13.82 -21.64
C ASN A 62 13.27 12.56 -21.15
N GLY A 63 12.97 11.40 -21.73
CA GLY A 63 13.53 10.10 -21.34
C GLY A 63 12.96 9.54 -20.03
N GLU A 64 11.78 10.00 -19.63
CA GLU A 64 11.10 9.62 -18.40
C GLU A 64 10.35 8.30 -18.55
N PHE A 65 10.44 7.43 -17.54
CA PHE A 65 9.63 6.22 -17.41
C PHE A 65 9.12 6.05 -15.98
N SER A 66 7.98 5.38 -15.81
CA SER A 66 7.38 5.12 -14.49
C SER A 66 7.90 3.81 -13.89
N TYR A 67 8.11 3.78 -12.58
CA TYR A 67 8.49 2.58 -11.83
C TYR A 67 8.16 2.69 -10.34
N PHE A 68 8.16 1.57 -9.63
CA PHE A 68 8.11 1.47 -8.19
C PHE A 68 9.49 1.12 -7.62
N ARG A 69 9.79 1.65 -6.44
CA ARG A 69 11.09 1.43 -5.80
C ARG A 69 11.33 -0.06 -5.54
N GLY A 70 12.47 -0.56 -6.03
CA GLY A 70 12.91 -1.94 -5.79
C GLY A 70 12.35 -2.97 -6.77
N GLU A 71 11.59 -2.55 -7.78
CA GLU A 71 11.20 -3.43 -8.87
C GLU A 71 12.28 -3.51 -9.97
N GLN A 72 12.17 -4.53 -10.83
CA GLN A 72 13.02 -4.69 -12.00
C GLN A 72 12.22 -4.38 -13.26
N LEU A 73 12.79 -3.51 -14.12
CA LEU A 73 12.23 -3.17 -15.41
C LEU A 73 13.02 -3.88 -16.51
N SER A 74 12.32 -4.33 -17.55
CA SER A 74 12.91 -4.80 -18.79
C SER A 74 12.68 -3.78 -19.89
N PHE A 75 13.76 -3.28 -20.48
CA PHE A 75 13.70 -2.36 -21.62
C PHE A 75 13.91 -3.13 -22.92
N TYR A 76 13.34 -2.68 -24.03
CA TYR A 76 13.49 -3.38 -25.30
C TYR A 76 13.34 -2.48 -26.55
N ILE A 77 13.99 -2.92 -27.62
CA ILE A 77 13.92 -2.35 -28.98
C ILE A 77 13.70 -3.50 -29.96
N GLY A 78 12.48 -3.63 -30.49
CA GLY A 78 12.12 -4.82 -31.26
C GLY A 78 12.28 -6.08 -30.41
N ASP A 79 13.11 -7.01 -30.85
CA ASP A 79 13.40 -8.28 -30.16
C ASP A 79 14.58 -8.19 -29.17
N LEU A 80 15.29 -7.05 -29.12
CA LEU A 80 16.42 -6.85 -28.22
C LEU A 80 15.94 -6.40 -26.84
N VAL A 81 16.24 -7.19 -25.80
CA VAL A 81 15.79 -6.94 -24.41
C VAL A 81 17.00 -6.65 -23.50
N PHE A 82 16.82 -5.71 -22.58
CA PHE A 82 17.80 -5.29 -21.58
C PHE A 82 17.22 -5.37 -20.16
N PRO A 83 18.03 -5.73 -19.15
CA PRO A 83 19.38 -6.29 -19.28
C PRO A 83 19.34 -7.67 -19.96
N GLU A 84 20.43 -8.03 -20.64
CA GLU A 84 20.57 -9.36 -21.24
C GLU A 84 20.61 -10.44 -20.14
N THR A 85 19.88 -11.53 -20.35
CA THR A 85 19.77 -12.67 -19.42
C THR A 85 20.97 -13.59 -19.47
#